data_AF-A0A936SS14-F1
#
_entry.id   AF-A0A936SS14-F1
#
_cell.length_a   1.000
_cell.length_b   1.000
_cell.length_c   1.000
_cell.angle_alpha   90.00
_cell.angle_beta   90.00
_cell.angle_gamma   90.00
#
_symmetry.space_group_name_H-M   'P 1'
#
loop_
_entity.id
_entity.type
_entity.pdbx_description
1 polymer ?
#
loop_
_entity_poly.entity_id
_entity_poly.type
_entity_poly.pdbx_seq_one_letter_code
_entity_poly.pdbx_strand_id
1 'polypeptide(L)'
;MTTLSVGEIGEVRLTLRGEDENRILATVRRWPHWLRVDIERDPGDPQRCLAITLVADRIHEPIVRDILKRSFGITFPETGGDAELPPEAPPRSRKRRWH
;
A
#
# COMPACT_ATOMS: atom_id res chain seq x y z
N MET A 1 -5.89 -0.94 8.17
CA MET A 1 -4.49 -0.94 8.64
C MET A 1 -3.58 -1.44 7.54
N THR A 2 -2.47 -0.71 7.26
CA THR A 2 -1.46 -1.06 6.26
C THR A 2 -0.22 -1.62 6.95
N THR A 3 0.27 -2.77 6.53
CA THR A 3 1.45 -3.42 7.13
C THR A 3 2.54 -3.55 6.08
N LEU A 4 3.75 -3.10 6.39
CA LEU A 4 4.95 -3.34 5.59
C LEU A 4 5.85 -4.30 6.35
N SER A 5 6.09 -5.49 5.82
CA SER A 5 7.03 -6.47 6.38
C SER A 5 8.24 -6.58 5.47
N VAL A 6 9.43 -6.34 6.04
CA VAL A 6 10.71 -6.57 5.38
C VAL A 6 11.32 -7.80 6.04
N GLY A 7 11.12 -8.97 5.43
CA GLY A 7 11.60 -10.23 5.98
C GLY A 7 13.09 -10.46 5.71
N GLU A 8 13.72 -11.39 6.42
CA GLU A 8 15.09 -11.84 6.13
C GLU A 8 15.20 -12.54 4.77
N ILE A 9 14.09 -13.07 4.26
CA ILE A 9 14.01 -13.88 3.03
C ILE A 9 13.93 -13.00 1.78
N GLY A 10 14.76 -11.96 1.67
CA GLY A 10 14.96 -11.19 0.43
C GLY A 10 13.70 -10.54 -0.20
N GLU A 11 12.56 -10.57 0.49
CA GLU A 11 11.26 -10.10 0.00
C GLU A 11 10.75 -8.97 0.89
N VAL A 12 10.10 -8.00 0.27
CA VAL A 12 9.25 -7.01 0.93
C VAL A 12 7.79 -7.34 0.67
N ARG A 13 6.97 -7.28 1.72
CA ARG A 13 5.54 -7.58 1.68
C ARG A 13 4.75 -6.37 2.16
N LEU A 14 3.84 -5.88 1.32
CA LEU A 14 2.90 -4.83 1.65
C LEU A 14 1.50 -5.43 1.76
N THR A 15 0.96 -5.49 2.97
CA THR A 15 -0.36 -6.05 3.26
C THR A 15 -1.37 -4.93 3.51
N LEU A 16 -2.49 -5.00 2.81
CA LEU A 16 -3.61 -4.05 2.84
C LEU A 16 -4.86 -4.78 3.34
N ARG A 17 -5.43 -4.39 4.48
CA ARG A 17 -6.52 -5.13 5.16
C ARG A 17 -7.87 -4.39 5.21
N GLY A 18 -8.09 -3.39 4.37
CA GLY A 18 -9.30 -2.58 4.41
C GLY A 18 -9.63 -1.89 3.09
N GLU A 19 -10.86 -1.38 3.01
CA GLU A 19 -11.37 -0.70 1.82
C GLU A 19 -10.72 0.67 1.62
N ASP A 20 -10.34 1.35 2.71
CA ASP A 20 -9.60 2.62 2.63
C ASP A 20 -8.23 2.45 1.94
N GLU A 21 -7.59 1.29 2.15
CA GLU A 21 -6.35 0.93 1.48
C GLU A 21 -6.51 0.62 -0.01
N ASN A 22 -7.73 0.56 -0.56
CA ASN A 22 -7.94 0.43 -2.01
C ASN A 22 -7.30 1.58 -2.79
N ARG A 23 -7.14 2.75 -2.17
CA ARG A 23 -6.43 3.89 -2.76
C ARG A 23 -4.93 3.61 -2.87
N ILE A 24 -4.34 2.99 -1.85
CA ILE A 24 -2.96 2.50 -1.88
C ILE A 24 -2.83 1.49 -3.01
N LEU A 25 -3.68 0.46 -3.01
CA LEU A 25 -3.70 -0.57 -4.05
C LEU A 25 -3.80 0.02 -5.46
N ALA A 26 -4.68 0.99 -5.69
CA ALA A 26 -4.89 1.60 -6.99
C ALA A 26 -3.63 2.31 -7.53
N THR A 27 -2.82 2.90 -6.65
CA THR A 27 -1.54 3.52 -7.00
C THR A 27 -0.46 2.47 -7.17
N VAL A 28 -0.28 1.58 -6.18
CA VAL A 28 0.85 0.67 -6.16
C VAL A 28 0.70 -0.48 -7.16
N ARG A 29 -0.52 -0.91 -7.51
CA ARG A 29 -0.76 -1.99 -8.50
C ARG A 29 -0.19 -1.70 -9.89
N ARG A 30 0.05 -0.44 -10.23
CA ARG A 30 0.61 -0.03 -11.52
C ARG A 30 2.13 -0.20 -11.59
N TRP A 31 2.77 -0.51 -10.47
CA TRP A 31 4.21 -0.67 -10.41
C TRP A 31 4.60 -2.07 -10.93
N PRO A 32 5.55 -2.18 -11.89
CA PRO A 32 5.81 -3.43 -12.60
C PRO A 32 6.72 -4.42 -11.84
N HIS A 33 7.24 -4.04 -10.67
CA HIS A 33 8.23 -4.84 -9.92
C HIS A 33 7.61 -5.76 -8.87
N TRP A 34 6.28 -5.92 -8.88
CA TRP A 34 5.62 -6.92 -8.06
C TRP A 34 5.92 -8.31 -8.61
N LEU A 35 6.43 -9.19 -7.73
CA LEU A 35 6.68 -10.59 -8.05
C LEU A 35 5.39 -11.40 -7.99
N ARG A 36 4.54 -11.10 -7.00
CA ARG A 36 3.23 -11.77 -6.82
C ARG A 36 2.27 -10.94 -5.99
N VAL A 37 1.01 -11.34 -6.04
CA VAL A 37 -0.08 -10.81 -5.25
C VAL A 37 -0.80 -11.96 -4.57
N ASP A 38 -0.82 -11.97 -3.25
CA ASP A 38 -1.57 -12.92 -2.43
C ASP A 38 -2.87 -12.24 -1.96
N ILE A 39 -4.01 -12.87 -2.24
CA ILE A 39 -5.33 -12.34 -1.89
C ILE A 39 -5.97 -13.27 -0.86
N GLU A 40 -6.20 -12.76 0.34
CA GLU A 40 -6.95 -13.43 1.39
C GLU A 40 -8.42 -13.05 1.27
N ARG A 41 -9.27 -14.07 1.08
CA ARG A 41 -10.72 -13.92 0.96
C ARG A 41 -11.42 -14.55 2.15
N ASP A 42 -12.60 -14.02 2.47
CA ASP A 42 -13.42 -14.56 3.54
C ASP A 42 -13.89 -15.98 3.16
N PRO A 43 -13.72 -16.99 4.03
CA PRO A 43 -14.14 -18.36 3.75
C PRO A 43 -15.67 -18.53 3.73
N GLY A 44 -16.42 -17.63 4.40
CA GLY A 44 -17.88 -17.59 4.39
C GLY A 44 -18.45 -16.73 3.26
N ASP A 45 -17.68 -15.80 2.73
CA ASP A 45 -18.04 -14.99 1.54
C ASP A 45 -16.84 -14.78 0.60
N PRO A 46 -16.71 -15.57 -0.49
CA PRO A 46 -15.59 -15.46 -1.41
C PRO A 46 -15.57 -14.15 -2.21
N GLN A 47 -16.62 -13.33 -2.18
CA GLN A 47 -16.59 -11.98 -2.77
C GLN A 47 -15.91 -10.96 -1.85
N ARG A 48 -15.83 -11.24 -0.54
CA ARG A 48 -15.23 -10.35 0.43
C ARG A 48 -13.72 -10.58 0.49
N CYS A 49 -12.96 -9.55 0.13
CA CYS A 49 -11.52 -9.52 0.30
C CYS A 49 -11.17 -9.09 1.72
N LEU A 50 -10.42 -9.91 2.46
CA LEU A 50 -9.96 -9.60 3.81
C LEU A 50 -8.60 -8.90 3.79
N ALA A 51 -7.69 -9.37 2.94
CA ALA A 51 -6.37 -8.79 2.81
C ALA A 51 -5.78 -8.98 1.42
N ILE A 52 -4.98 -8.02 0.98
CA ILE A 52 -4.15 -8.13 -0.24
C ILE A 52 -2.71 -7.91 0.17
N THR A 53 -1.85 -8.89 -0.13
CA THR A 53 -0.42 -8.80 0.11
C THR A 53 0.32 -8.73 -1.22
N LEU A 54 1.01 -7.61 -1.43
CA LEU A 54 1.87 -7.39 -2.59
C LEU A 54 3.31 -7.73 -2.21
N VAL A 55 3.95 -8.60 -2.99
CA VAL A 55 5.30 -9.08 -2.72
C VAL A 55 6.25 -8.59 -3.81
N ALA A 56 7.35 -7.97 -3.41
CA ALA A 56 8.44 -7.56 -4.29
C ALA A 56 9.79 -8.00 -3.71
N ASP A 57 10.84 -7.91 -4.52
CA ASP A 57 12.21 -8.12 -4.05
C ASP A 57 12.62 -7.00 -3.08
N ARG A 58 13.41 -7.35 -2.06
CA ARG A 58 13.92 -6.41 -1.04
C ARG A 58 14.74 -5.28 -1.65
N ILE A 59 15.37 -5.45 -2.82
CA ILE A 59 16.05 -4.35 -3.52
C ILE A 59 15.12 -3.17 -3.81
N HIS A 60 13.82 -3.44 -3.96
CA HIS A 60 12.83 -2.43 -4.27
C HIS A 60 12.11 -1.88 -3.04
N GLU A 61 12.47 -2.33 -1.84
CA GLU A 61 11.91 -1.86 -0.57
C GLU A 61 11.99 -0.32 -0.40
N PRO A 62 13.10 0.36 -0.75
CA PRO A 62 13.17 1.81 -0.66
C PRO A 62 12.19 2.51 -1.60
N ILE A 63 11.92 1.90 -2.77
CA ILE A 63 10.97 2.42 -3.75
C ILE A 63 9.54 2.30 -3.22
N VAL A 64 9.20 1.16 -2.62
CA VAL A 64 7.89 0.96 -1.98
C VAL A 64 7.67 2.01 -0.89
N ARG A 65 8.66 2.24 -0.03
CA ARG A 65 8.59 3.29 1.00
C ARG A 65 8.43 4.68 0.42
N ASP A 66 9.19 5.02 -0.63
CA ASP A 66 9.11 6.33 -1.26
C ASP A 66 7.73 6.56 -1.90
N ILE A 67 7.16 5.55 -2.56
CA ILE A 67 5.79 5.61 -3.10
C ILE A 67 4.78 5.85 -1.97
N LEU A 68 4.87 5.09 -0.88
CA LEU A 68 3.96 5.20 0.27
C LEU A 68 4.07 6.57 0.95
N LYS A 69 5.29 7.07 1.13
CA LYS A 69 5.56 8.40 1.70
C LYS A 69 5.07 9.53 0.81
N ARG A 70 5.35 9.49 -0.50
CA ARG A 70 4.99 10.57 -1.43
C ARG A 70 3.50 10.60 -1.74
N SER A 71 2.89 9.43 -1.91
CA SER A 71 1.51 9.33 -2.37
C SER A 71 0.51 9.39 -1.22
N PHE A 72 0.89 8.87 -0.04
CA PHE A 72 -0.03 8.68 1.08
C PHE A 72 0.48 9.27 2.40
N GLY A 73 1.69 9.83 2.44
CA GLY A 73 2.26 10.38 3.68
C GLY A 73 2.62 9.32 4.71
N ILE A 74 2.63 8.04 4.34
CA ILE A 74 2.89 6.93 5.26
C ILE A 74 4.40 6.68 5.34
N THR A 75 4.92 6.52 6.55
CA THR A 75 6.32 6.16 6.81
C THR A 75 6.39 4.95 7.73
N PHE A 76 7.25 4.00 7.37
CA PHE A 76 7.51 2.79 8.17
C PHE A 76 8.92 2.86 8.80
N PRO A 77 9.13 2.25 9.99
CA PRO A 77 10.47 2.00 10.55
C PRO A 77 11.28 1.05 9.66
N GLU A 78 12.61 1.06 9.75
CA GLU A 78 13.51 0.20 8.93
C GLU A 78 13.19 -1.29 9.01
N THR A 79 12.71 -1.76 10.16
CA THR A 79 12.25 -3.15 10.37
C THR A 79 10.93 -3.49 9.69
N GLY A 80 10.24 -2.51 9.10
CA GLY A 80 8.82 -2.62 8.78
C GLY A 80 7.95 -2.40 10.01
N GLY A 81 6.64 -2.51 9.81
CA GLY A 81 5.64 -2.34 10.86
C GLY A 81 4.27 -2.00 10.29
N ASP A 82 3.37 -1.64 11.19
CA ASP A 82 2.02 -1.20 10.87
C ASP A 82 1.96 0.32 10.81
N ALA A 83 1.19 0.83 9.85
CA ALA A 83 0.85 2.22 9.76
C ALA A 83 -0.62 2.38 9.38
N GLU A 84 -1.21 3.43 9.95
CA GLU A 84 -2.55 3.85 9.58
C GLU A 84 -2.48 4.80 8.38
N LEU A 85 -3.34 4.56 7.41
CA LEU A 85 -3.50 5.48 6.29
C LEU A 85 -4.14 6.75 6.83
N PRO A 86 -3.51 7.93 6.66
CA PRO A 86 -4.16 9.18 7.06
C PRO A 86 -5.47 9.39 6.28
N PRO A 87 -6.47 10.04 6.90
CA PRO A 87 -7.75 10.30 6.26
C PRO A 87 -7.56 11.06 4.94
N GLU A 88 -8.43 10.79 3.97
CA GLU A 88 -8.38 11.45 2.67
C GLU A 88 -8.46 12.96 2.83
N ALA A 89 -7.36 13.65 2.50
CA ALA A 89 -7.36 15.11 2.48
C ALA A 89 -8.44 15.59 1.50
N PRO A 90 -9.29 16.56 1.88
CA PRO A 90 -10.34 17.04 1.00
C PRO A 90 -9.71 17.52 -0.32
N PRO A 91 -10.36 17.25 -1.47
CA PRO A 91 -9.83 17.65 -2.76
C PRO A 91 -9.59 19.15 -2.73
N ARG A 92 -8.32 19.56 -2.82
CA ARG A 92 -7.95 20.97 -2.85
C ARG A 92 -8.71 21.60 -4.01
N SER A 93 -9.63 22.52 -3.69
CA SER A 93 -10.36 23.27 -4.71
C SER A 93 -9.32 24.01 -5.55
N ARG A 94 -9.10 23.50 -6.76
CA ARG A 94 -8.20 24.10 -7.73
C ARG A 94 -8.89 25.38 -8.20
N LYS A 95 -8.76 26.46 -7.42
CA LYS A 95 -9.20 27.81 -7.82
C LYS A 95 -8.48 28.13 -9.13
N ARG A 96 -9.19 27.93 -10.25
CA ARG A 96 -8.78 28.42 -11.56
C ARG A 96 -8.78 29.94 -11.45
N ARG A 97 -7.59 30.51 -11.28
CA ARG A 97 -7.38 31.95 -11.38
C ARG A 97 -7.44 32.26 -12.87
N TRP A 98 -8.61 32.65 -13.35
CA TRP A 98 -8.75 33.30 -14.65
C TRP A 98 -8.26 34.75 -14.47
N HIS A 99 -7.25 35.12 -15.25
CA HIS A 99 -6.82 36.51 -15.46
C HIS A 99 -7.15 36.86 -16.91
#